data_AF-A0A0E3X1W1-F1
#
_entry.id   AF-A0A0E3X1W1-F1
#
_cell.length_a   1.000
_cell.length_b   1.000
_cell.length_c   1.000
_cell.angle_alpha   90.00
_cell.angle_beta   90.00
_cell.angle_gamma   90.00
#
_symmetry.space_group_name_H-M   'P 1'
#
loop_
_entity.id
_entity.type
_entity.pdbx_description
1 polymer ?
#
loop_
_entity_poly.entity_id
_entity_poly.type
_entity_poly.pdbx_seq_one_letter_code
_entity_poly.pdbx_strand_id
1 'polypeptide(L)'
;MKKHFVLGLTLLLVMAAAFSMGCTETGSDGQADDVSEADGTVDEVNDHEADEDNGDLALGENGVQGLIIFDEPVESFSNATIYLEVEDVSLQDVASVVISEDTIDDVSMDAGDIQPVEYMIYHPELDERMTYSLSVHVDVDGDGSLSNGDYYTTTSHEVPSEPGIYDLDVHVVMI
;
A
#
# COMPACT_ATOMS: atom_id res chain seq x y z
N MET A 1 12.25 21.84 -40.84
CA MET A 1 11.66 20.67 -41.55
C MET A 1 10.80 19.92 -40.54
N LYS A 2 9.49 19.84 -40.77
CA LYS A 2 8.52 19.20 -39.86
C LYS A 2 8.44 17.70 -40.16
N LYS A 3 8.45 16.86 -39.13
CA LYS A 3 8.05 15.45 -39.23
C LYS A 3 7.13 15.14 -38.06
N HIS A 4 5.87 14.87 -38.39
CA HIS A 4 4.89 14.27 -37.51
C HIS A 4 5.02 12.75 -37.63
N PHE A 5 5.00 12.04 -36.52
CA PHE A 5 4.84 10.58 -36.48
C PHE A 5 3.63 10.28 -35.60
N VAL A 6 2.59 9.71 -36.20
CA VAL A 6 1.35 9.28 -35.56
C VAL A 6 1.15 7.82 -35.93
N LEU A 7 1.08 6.95 -34.92
CA LEU A 7 0.47 5.60 -34.94
C LEU A 7 0.56 5.10 -33.48
N GLY A 8 -0.48 4.82 -32.70
CA GLY A 8 -1.88 4.55 -33.00
C GLY A 8 -2.15 3.05 -33.01
N LEU A 9 -2.24 2.39 -31.84
CA LEU A 9 -2.96 1.12 -31.70
C LEU A 9 -3.37 0.86 -30.23
N THR A 10 -4.65 1.11 -29.94
CA THR A 10 -5.33 0.73 -28.70
C THR A 10 -5.75 -0.75 -28.76
N LEU A 11 -5.46 -1.52 -27.71
CA LEU A 11 -5.98 -2.87 -27.53
C LEU A 11 -7.00 -2.88 -26.38
N LEU A 12 -8.25 -3.12 -26.73
CA LEU A 12 -9.42 -3.21 -25.86
C LEU A 12 -9.54 -4.64 -25.30
N LEU A 13 -9.53 -4.80 -23.97
CA LEU A 13 -9.73 -6.09 -23.31
C LEU A 13 -11.10 -6.12 -22.62
N VAL A 14 -11.94 -7.06 -23.04
CA VAL A 14 -13.32 -7.23 -22.55
C VAL A 14 -13.34 -8.24 -21.40
N MET A 15 -13.86 -7.81 -20.25
CA MET A 15 -14.18 -8.62 -19.08
C MET A 15 -15.36 -9.57 -19.34
N ALA A 16 -15.28 -10.80 -18.85
CA ALA A 16 -16.42 -11.70 -18.72
C ALA A 16 -16.41 -12.35 -17.32
N ALA A 17 -17.33 -11.91 -16.45
CA ALA A 17 -17.63 -12.55 -15.18
C ALA A 17 -18.77 -13.57 -15.38
N ALA A 18 -18.61 -14.78 -14.85
CA ALA A 18 -19.67 -15.78 -14.78
C ALA A 18 -19.94 -16.14 -13.31
N PHE A 19 -21.08 -15.66 -12.80
CA PHE A 19 -21.67 -16.14 -11.55
C PHE A 19 -22.46 -17.42 -11.83
N SER A 20 -22.08 -18.55 -11.23
CA SER A 20 -22.91 -19.75 -11.22
C SER A 20 -23.50 -19.96 -9.82
N MET A 21 -24.82 -19.88 -9.78
CA MET A 21 -25.69 -20.20 -8.66
C MET A 21 -25.57 -21.68 -8.27
N GLY A 22 -25.53 -21.95 -6.97
CA GLY A 22 -25.68 -23.29 -6.39
C GLY A 22 -26.69 -23.25 -5.25
N CYS A 23 -27.97 -23.46 -5.56
CA CYS A 23 -29.01 -23.75 -4.58
C CYS A 23 -29.00 -25.25 -4.30
N THR A 24 -28.87 -25.66 -3.04
CA THR A 24 -29.31 -26.99 -2.61
C THR A 24 -30.29 -26.86 -1.45
N GLU A 25 -31.47 -27.37 -1.75
CA GLU A 25 -32.69 -27.50 -0.98
C GLU A 25 -32.58 -28.70 -0.04
N THR A 26 -32.98 -28.56 1.23
CA THR A 26 -33.31 -29.71 2.09
C THR A 26 -34.49 -29.32 2.97
N GLY A 27 -35.61 -30.01 2.76
CA GLY A 27 -36.91 -29.74 3.38
C GLY A 27 -37.19 -30.53 4.66
N SER A 28 -38.39 -30.26 5.18
CA SER A 28 -39.34 -31.13 5.93
C SER A 28 -38.84 -31.92 7.15
N ASP A 29 -39.53 -32.02 8.28
CA ASP A 29 -40.88 -31.65 8.73
C ASP A 29 -40.82 -31.56 10.27
N GLY A 30 -41.74 -30.82 10.88
CA GLY A 30 -41.92 -30.81 12.33
C GLY A 30 -42.85 -31.92 12.83
N GLN A 31 -42.75 -32.28 14.12
CA GLN A 31 -43.90 -32.57 15.00
C GLN A 31 -43.45 -32.62 16.48
N ALA A 32 -44.42 -32.39 17.37
CA ALA A 32 -44.31 -31.88 18.73
C ALA A 32 -44.32 -32.94 19.86
N ASP A 33 -44.11 -32.40 21.08
CA ASP A 33 -44.53 -32.84 22.43
C ASP A 33 -43.78 -33.99 23.13
N ASP A 34 -43.17 -33.73 24.30
CA ASP A 34 -43.72 -34.10 25.62
C ASP A 34 -42.78 -33.68 26.79
N VAL A 35 -43.37 -33.48 27.96
CA VAL A 35 -42.87 -32.80 29.17
C VAL A 35 -42.39 -33.82 30.22
N SER A 36 -41.30 -33.54 30.95
CA SER A 36 -41.19 -33.94 32.38
C SER A 36 -40.02 -33.28 33.10
N GLU A 37 -40.32 -32.61 34.20
CA GLU A 37 -39.40 -32.08 35.22
C GLU A 37 -38.91 -33.19 36.17
N ALA A 38 -37.64 -33.11 36.61
CA ALA A 38 -37.12 -33.49 37.94
C ALA A 38 -35.60 -33.18 37.94
N ASP A 39 -35.16 -32.15 38.65
CA ASP A 39 -34.69 -32.20 40.05
C ASP A 39 -33.32 -32.88 40.21
N GLY A 40 -32.31 -32.10 40.63
CA GLY A 40 -30.94 -32.59 40.84
C GLY A 40 -29.89 -31.48 40.87
N THR A 41 -29.84 -30.73 41.96
CA THR A 41 -28.76 -29.81 42.35
C THR A 41 -27.39 -30.50 42.41
N VAL A 42 -26.36 -29.96 41.75
CA VAL A 42 -24.99 -29.86 42.29
C VAL A 42 -24.28 -28.66 41.63
N ASP A 43 -23.83 -27.72 42.48
CA ASP A 43 -22.82 -26.69 42.20
C ASP A 43 -21.51 -27.34 41.72
N GLU A 44 -20.99 -26.93 40.57
CA GLU A 44 -19.54 -26.83 40.35
C GLU A 44 -19.25 -25.60 39.47
N VAL A 45 -18.83 -24.52 40.14
CA VAL A 45 -17.97 -23.48 39.58
C VAL A 45 -16.75 -24.15 38.96
N ASN A 46 -16.61 -24.08 37.65
CA ASN A 46 -15.30 -24.16 37.03
C ASN A 46 -15.24 -23.14 35.92
N ASP A 47 -14.65 -22.02 36.30
CA ASP A 47 -14.31 -20.87 35.50
C ASP A 47 -13.25 -21.35 34.49
N HIS A 48 -13.69 -21.85 33.35
CA HIS A 48 -12.79 -22.09 32.23
C HIS A 48 -12.69 -20.78 31.47
N GLU A 49 -11.71 -19.99 31.90
CA GLU A 49 -11.16 -18.84 31.20
C GLU A 49 -11.18 -19.15 29.70
N ALA A 50 -12.00 -18.39 28.98
CA ALA A 50 -11.84 -18.24 27.56
C ALA A 50 -10.51 -17.50 27.37
N ASP A 51 -9.43 -18.25 27.30
CA ASP A 51 -8.19 -17.78 26.68
C ASP A 51 -8.49 -17.64 25.18
N GLU A 52 -9.26 -16.60 24.85
CA GLU A 52 -9.12 -15.88 23.60
C GLU A 52 -7.76 -15.17 23.61
N ASP A 53 -6.68 -15.94 23.65
CA ASP A 53 -5.42 -15.47 23.10
C ASP A 53 -5.41 -15.94 21.65
N ASN A 54 -6.30 -15.32 20.86
CA ASN A 54 -5.91 -14.94 19.53
C ASN A 54 -4.69 -14.06 19.73
N GLY A 55 -3.52 -14.70 19.83
CA GLY A 55 -2.26 -14.10 19.47
C GLY A 55 -2.38 -13.74 17.99
N ASP A 56 -3.15 -12.69 17.73
CA ASP A 56 -2.80 -11.64 16.82
C ASP A 56 -1.37 -11.31 17.20
N LEU A 57 -0.45 -12.06 16.60
CA LEU A 57 0.86 -11.57 16.31
C LEU A 57 0.54 -10.26 15.63
N ALA A 58 0.54 -9.17 16.38
CA ALA A 58 0.69 -7.85 15.82
C ALA A 58 1.96 -8.00 14.98
N LEU A 59 1.76 -8.32 13.70
CA LEU A 59 2.73 -8.13 12.65
C LEU A 59 3.02 -6.66 12.82
N GLY A 60 4.06 -6.36 13.60
CA GLY A 60 4.43 -5.00 13.91
C GLY A 60 4.46 -4.30 12.56
N GLU A 61 3.64 -3.27 12.41
CA GLU A 61 3.57 -2.57 11.14
C GLU A 61 5.00 -2.12 10.84
N ASN A 62 5.60 -2.66 9.78
CA ASN A 62 6.92 -2.24 9.32
C ASN A 62 6.70 -1.15 8.29
N GLY A 63 7.53 -0.12 8.31
CA GLY A 63 7.32 1.03 7.46
C GLY A 63 8.37 2.11 7.61
N VAL A 64 8.26 3.08 6.73
CA VAL A 64 9.07 4.30 6.76
C VAL A 64 8.15 5.51 6.70
N GLN A 65 8.47 6.52 7.51
CA GLN A 65 7.80 7.82 7.54
C GLN A 65 8.83 8.94 7.42
N GLY A 66 8.39 10.12 7.00
CA GLY A 66 9.25 11.29 7.03
C GLY A 66 8.74 12.40 6.14
N LEU A 67 9.68 13.21 5.66
CA LEU A 67 9.39 14.37 4.82
C LEU A 67 9.92 14.16 3.40
N ILE A 68 9.08 14.42 2.42
CA ILE A 68 9.45 14.64 1.02
C ILE A 68 9.87 16.09 0.88
N ILE A 69 11.16 16.30 0.62
CA ILE A 69 11.80 17.59 0.50
C ILE A 69 12.04 17.89 -0.98
N PHE A 70 11.50 19.01 -1.45
CA PHE A 70 11.64 19.45 -2.83
C PHE A 70 12.89 20.29 -2.99
N ASP A 71 13.86 19.80 -3.77
CA ASP A 71 15.08 20.53 -4.07
C ASP A 71 14.80 21.61 -5.14
N GLU A 72 15.38 22.79 -4.95
CA GLU A 72 15.21 23.90 -5.89
C GLU A 72 15.88 23.61 -7.26
N PRO A 73 15.27 24.04 -8.38
CA PRO A 73 14.06 24.88 -8.47
C PRO A 73 12.74 24.10 -8.34
N VAL A 74 11.72 24.75 -7.78
CA VAL A 74 10.35 24.23 -7.67
C VAL A 74 9.39 25.16 -8.42
N GLU A 75 8.52 24.60 -9.24
CA GLU A 75 7.41 25.31 -9.90
C GLU A 75 6.10 25.09 -9.13
N SER A 76 5.19 26.07 -9.17
CA SER A 76 3.88 25.92 -8.53
C SER A 76 3.03 24.90 -9.28
N PHE A 77 2.45 23.96 -8.55
CA PHE A 77 1.53 22.95 -9.09
C PHE A 77 0.35 22.69 -8.16
N SER A 78 -0.67 22.02 -8.67
CA SER A 78 -1.88 21.68 -7.92
C SER A 78 -2.49 20.37 -8.41
N ASN A 79 -3.04 19.59 -7.48
CA ASN A 79 -3.62 18.27 -7.74
C ASN A 79 -2.61 17.27 -8.33
N ALA A 80 -1.36 17.33 -7.85
CA ALA A 80 -0.37 16.31 -8.15
C ALA A 80 -0.64 15.05 -7.32
N THR A 81 -0.24 13.89 -7.85
CA THR A 81 -0.22 12.62 -7.13
C THR A 81 1.23 12.25 -6.84
N ILE A 82 1.50 11.87 -5.59
CA ILE A 82 2.80 11.34 -5.19
C ILE A 82 2.69 9.82 -5.13
N TYR A 83 3.55 9.12 -5.85
CA TYR A 83 3.77 7.69 -5.77
C TYR A 83 4.97 7.41 -4.88
N LEU A 84 4.79 6.51 -3.91
CA LEU A 84 5.82 6.02 -3.00
C LEU A 84 6.04 4.54 -3.29
N GLU A 85 7.27 4.13 -3.56
CA GLU A 85 7.59 2.72 -3.82
C GLU A 85 8.77 2.25 -2.96
N VAL A 86 8.58 1.16 -2.22
CA VAL A 86 9.69 0.43 -1.60
C VAL A 86 10.11 -0.66 -2.56
N GLU A 87 11.37 -0.64 -2.97
CA GLU A 87 11.90 -1.49 -4.04
C GLU A 87 13.08 -2.34 -3.56
N ASP A 88 13.16 -3.60 -4.00
CA ASP A 88 14.38 -4.42 -3.89
C ASP A 88 15.39 -3.98 -4.97
N VAL A 89 16.53 -3.48 -4.50
CA VAL A 89 17.66 -3.00 -5.29
C VAL A 89 18.93 -3.81 -5.04
N SER A 90 18.80 -5.03 -4.51
CA SER A 90 19.91 -5.92 -4.17
C SER A 90 20.75 -6.35 -5.38
N LEU A 91 20.14 -6.37 -6.57
CA LEU A 91 20.80 -6.76 -7.82
C LEU A 91 21.10 -5.53 -8.69
N GLN A 92 22.38 -5.36 -9.02
CA GLN A 92 22.81 -4.34 -9.98
C GLN A 92 22.52 -4.78 -11.42
N ASP A 93 22.32 -3.80 -12.31
CA ASP A 93 22.07 -3.99 -13.75
C ASP A 93 20.80 -4.80 -14.08
N VAL A 94 19.89 -4.93 -13.12
CA VAL A 94 18.56 -5.55 -13.27
C VAL A 94 17.51 -4.53 -12.84
N ALA A 95 16.32 -4.59 -13.43
CA ALA A 95 15.20 -3.79 -12.94
C ALA A 95 14.88 -4.15 -11.49
N SER A 96 14.62 -3.14 -10.69
CA SER A 96 14.14 -3.29 -9.31
C SER A 96 12.79 -4.01 -9.27
N VAL A 97 12.47 -4.56 -8.09
CA VAL A 97 11.18 -5.20 -7.83
C VAL A 97 10.46 -4.38 -6.77
N VAL A 98 9.29 -3.84 -7.11
CA VAL A 98 8.42 -3.15 -6.16
C VAL A 98 7.90 -4.15 -5.12
N ILE A 99 8.14 -3.85 -3.85
CA ILE A 99 7.74 -4.64 -2.68
C ILE A 99 6.48 -4.06 -2.05
N SER A 100 6.37 -2.73 -2.02
CA SER A 100 5.21 -2.00 -1.53
C SER A 100 5.03 -0.70 -2.32
N GLU A 101 3.79 -0.24 -2.43
CA GLU A 101 3.40 0.98 -3.13
C GLU A 101 2.33 1.70 -2.30
N ASP A 102 2.39 3.03 -2.25
CA ASP A 102 1.35 3.89 -1.69
C ASP A 102 1.26 5.22 -2.44
N THR A 103 0.16 5.95 -2.29
CA THR A 103 -0.10 7.20 -3.00
C THR A 103 -0.63 8.32 -2.11
N ILE A 104 -0.16 9.54 -2.35
CA ILE A 104 -0.71 10.77 -1.75
C ILE A 104 -1.30 11.64 -2.85
N ASP A 105 -2.63 11.79 -2.83
CA ASP A 105 -3.36 12.58 -3.82
C ASP A 105 -3.55 14.05 -3.41
N ASP A 106 -4.01 14.86 -4.36
CA ASP A 106 -4.42 16.26 -4.17
C ASP A 106 -3.30 17.17 -3.61
N VAL A 107 -2.03 16.86 -3.92
CA VAL A 107 -0.88 17.63 -3.45
C VAL A 107 -0.74 18.92 -4.27
N SER A 108 -0.43 20.02 -3.57
CA SER A 108 -0.22 21.34 -4.19
C SER A 108 1.00 22.02 -3.58
N MET A 109 1.72 22.77 -4.40
CA MET A 109 2.94 23.49 -4.00
C MET A 109 2.93 24.91 -4.57
N ASP A 110 3.36 25.89 -3.77
CA ASP A 110 3.59 27.26 -4.22
C ASP A 110 5.10 27.52 -4.28
N ALA A 111 5.62 27.91 -5.45
CA ALA A 111 7.04 28.22 -5.63
C ALA A 111 7.55 29.38 -4.74
N GLY A 112 6.65 30.21 -4.19
CA GLY A 112 6.97 31.25 -3.22
C GLY A 112 6.93 30.79 -1.76
N ASP A 113 6.45 29.59 -1.48
CA ASP A 113 6.35 28.98 -0.15
C ASP A 113 6.49 27.44 -0.23
N ILE A 114 7.70 26.98 -0.51
CA ILE A 114 8.01 25.55 -0.64
C ILE A 114 7.96 24.90 0.75
N GLN A 115 7.05 23.94 0.93
CA GLN A 115 6.89 23.18 2.15
C GLN A 115 7.15 21.69 1.89
N PRO A 116 7.79 20.96 2.81
CA PRO A 116 7.91 19.51 2.69
C PRO A 116 6.53 18.83 2.81
N VAL A 117 6.41 17.63 2.26
CA VAL A 117 5.20 16.81 2.35
C VAL A 117 5.47 15.63 3.29
N GLU A 118 4.65 15.47 4.32
CA GLU A 118 4.71 14.31 5.22
C GLU A 118 4.24 13.04 4.50
N TYR A 119 4.92 11.93 4.74
CA TYR A 119 4.55 10.63 4.18
C TYR A 119 4.70 9.49 5.20
N MET A 120 4.01 8.39 4.91
CA MET A 120 4.17 7.10 5.57
C MET A 120 3.90 6.02 4.53
N ILE A 121 4.75 5.00 4.46
CA ILE A 121 4.52 3.81 3.64
C ILE A 121 4.86 2.56 4.46
N TYR A 122 3.90 1.62 4.48
CA TYR A 122 4.06 0.33 5.12
C TYR A 122 4.65 -0.69 4.15
N HIS A 123 5.41 -1.65 4.66
CA HIS A 123 5.97 -2.74 3.86
C HIS A 123 5.89 -4.08 4.64
N PRO A 124 5.93 -5.23 3.93
CA PRO A 124 6.07 -6.52 4.59
C PRO A 124 7.43 -6.65 5.30
N GLU A 125 7.61 -7.76 6.04
CA GLU A 125 8.94 -8.15 6.53
C GLU A 125 9.93 -8.29 5.37
N LEU A 126 11.13 -7.74 5.53
CA LEU A 126 12.17 -7.65 4.51
C LEU A 126 13.30 -8.65 4.81
N ASP A 127 13.93 -9.24 3.77
CA ASP A 127 15.08 -10.14 3.96
C ASP A 127 16.32 -9.28 4.26
N GLU A 128 16.90 -9.43 5.46
CA GLU A 128 18.10 -8.70 5.92
C GLU A 128 19.34 -8.89 5.01
N ARG A 129 19.31 -9.84 4.08
CA ARG A 129 20.39 -10.07 3.11
C ARG A 129 20.20 -9.31 1.80
N MET A 130 19.06 -8.66 1.61
CA MET A 130 18.74 -7.83 0.45
C MET A 130 18.94 -6.35 0.79
N THR A 131 18.81 -5.49 -0.21
CA THR A 131 18.91 -4.04 -0.04
C THR A 131 17.67 -3.42 -0.64
N TYR A 132 17.04 -2.53 0.11
CA TYR A 132 15.79 -1.90 -0.26
C TYR A 132 15.97 -0.40 -0.34
N SER A 133 15.27 0.24 -1.28
CA SER A 133 15.29 1.69 -1.44
C SER A 133 13.85 2.20 -1.53
N LEU A 134 13.62 3.39 -0.97
CA LEU A 134 12.41 4.16 -1.22
C LEU A 134 12.65 5.04 -2.45
N SER A 135 11.72 5.01 -3.39
CA SER A 135 11.62 5.96 -4.49
C SER A 135 10.32 6.76 -4.37
N VAL A 136 10.39 8.02 -4.80
CA VAL A 136 9.25 8.94 -4.79
C VAL A 136 9.13 9.57 -6.16
N HIS A 137 7.95 9.51 -6.76
CA HIS A 137 7.58 10.21 -7.99
C HIS A 137 6.40 11.14 -7.69
N VAL A 138 6.60 12.43 -7.91
CA VAL A 138 5.54 13.43 -7.88
C VAL A 138 5.09 13.67 -9.31
N ASP A 139 3.96 13.08 -9.68
CA ASP A 139 3.31 13.25 -10.97
C ASP A 139 2.49 14.54 -10.97
N VAL A 140 2.97 15.53 -11.70
CA VAL A 140 2.38 16.87 -11.75
C VAL A 140 1.33 16.98 -12.85
N ASP A 141 1.46 16.23 -13.94
CA ASP A 141 0.58 16.32 -15.11
C ASP A 141 -0.52 15.24 -15.16
N GLY A 142 -0.42 14.23 -14.27
CA GLY A 142 -1.41 13.18 -14.05
C GLY A 142 -1.35 12.05 -15.08
N ASP A 143 -0.22 11.89 -15.79
CA ASP A 143 -0.05 10.84 -16.80
C ASP A 143 0.45 9.50 -16.24
N GLY A 144 0.82 9.47 -14.96
CA GLY A 144 1.33 8.29 -14.23
C GLY A 144 2.70 7.81 -14.72
N SER A 145 3.40 8.58 -15.53
CA SER A 145 4.72 8.28 -16.08
C SER A 145 5.72 9.35 -15.65
N LEU A 146 7.01 9.01 -15.60
CA LEU A 146 8.04 10.03 -15.37
C LEU A 146 8.16 10.93 -16.61
N SER A 147 7.70 12.18 -16.48
CA SER A 147 7.66 13.17 -17.55
C SER A 147 8.40 14.46 -17.14
N ASN A 148 8.67 15.38 -18.10
CA ASN A 148 9.35 16.63 -17.74
C ASN A 148 8.41 17.51 -16.91
N GLY A 149 8.91 18.03 -15.78
CA GLY A 149 8.13 18.83 -14.83
C GLY A 149 7.64 18.03 -13.62
N ASP A 150 7.77 16.71 -13.63
CA ASP A 150 7.61 15.87 -12.45
C ASP A 150 8.82 16.00 -11.52
N TYR A 151 8.67 15.49 -10.30
CA TYR A 151 9.78 15.37 -9.35
C TYR A 151 10.07 13.90 -9.06
N TYR A 152 11.34 13.56 -8.92
CA TYR A 152 11.76 12.19 -8.65
C TYR A 152 12.97 12.11 -7.72
N THR A 153 13.04 11.06 -6.90
CA THR A 153 14.24 10.74 -6.09
C THR A 153 15.39 10.28 -6.99
N THR A 154 16.49 11.03 -7.05
CA THR A 154 17.65 10.66 -7.88
C THR A 154 18.78 9.97 -7.12
N THR A 155 18.69 9.91 -5.80
CA THR A 155 19.60 9.19 -4.91
C THR A 155 18.87 8.03 -4.23
N SER A 156 19.61 6.99 -3.87
CA SER A 156 19.05 5.88 -3.10
C SER A 156 18.79 6.32 -1.66
N HIS A 157 17.61 5.97 -1.15
CA HIS A 157 17.19 6.18 0.23
C HIS A 157 16.94 4.81 0.85
N GLU A 158 17.92 4.30 1.59
CA GLU A 158 17.91 2.93 2.11
C GLU A 158 16.76 2.72 3.12
N VAL A 159 15.96 1.68 2.89
CA VAL A 159 14.89 1.26 3.80
C VAL A 159 15.43 0.16 4.73
N PRO A 160 15.42 0.37 6.05
CA PRO A 160 15.86 -0.63 7.02
C PRO A 160 15.07 -1.93 6.90
N SER A 161 15.76 -3.06 7.03
CA SER A 161 15.14 -4.40 6.96
C SER A 161 14.73 -4.92 8.33
N GLU A 162 15.24 -4.31 9.40
CA GLU A 162 14.84 -4.62 10.76
C GLU A 162 13.37 -4.25 10.99
N PRO A 163 12.60 -5.01 11.80
CA PRO A 163 11.20 -4.69 12.05
C PRO A 163 11.01 -3.36 12.80
N GLY A 164 10.03 -2.56 12.35
CA GLY A 164 9.66 -1.30 12.99
C GLY A 164 9.29 -0.19 12.00
N ILE A 165 9.02 0.99 12.56
CA ILE A 165 8.81 2.24 11.81
C ILE A 165 10.07 3.10 11.93
N TYR A 166 10.60 3.52 10.78
CA TYR A 166 11.81 4.32 10.70
C TYR A 166 11.54 5.70 10.11
N ASP A 167 12.18 6.72 10.68
CA ASP A 167 12.19 8.06 10.10
C ASP A 167 13.20 8.12 8.94
N LEU A 168 12.75 8.54 7.77
CA LEU A 168 13.53 8.68 6.55
C LEU A 168 13.04 9.94 5.81
N ASP A 169 13.87 10.97 5.73
CA ASP A 169 13.59 12.11 4.86
C ASP A 169 14.13 11.82 3.46
N VAL A 170 13.38 12.23 2.43
CA VAL A 170 13.72 11.98 1.03
C VAL A 170 13.73 13.26 0.23
N HIS A 171 14.73 13.40 -0.63
CA HIS A 171 14.85 14.54 -1.53
C HIS A 171 14.37 14.18 -2.94
N VAL A 172 13.51 15.03 -3.51
CA VAL A 172 13.05 14.93 -4.90
C VAL A 172 13.54 16.12 -5.70
N VAL A 173 13.95 15.87 -6.94
CA VAL A 173 14.41 16.88 -7.89
C VAL A 173 13.50 16.89 -9.09
N MET A 174 13.29 18.08 -9.68
CA MET A 174 12.55 18.20 -10.94
C MET A 174 13.31 17.52 -12.08
N ILE A 175 12.60 16.74 -12.91
CA ILE A 175 13.15 16.05 -14.08
C ILE A 175 12.76 16.70 -15.41
#